data_AF-A0A479ZPW6-F1
#
_entry.id   AF-A0A479ZPW6-F1
#
_cell.length_a   1.000
_cell.length_b   1.000
_cell.length_c   1.000
_cell.angle_alpha   90.00
_cell.angle_beta   90.00
_cell.angle_gamma   90.00
#
_symmetry.space_group_name_H-M   'P 1'
#
loop_
_entity.id
_entity.type
_entity.pdbx_description
1 polymer ?
#
loop_
_entity_poly.entity_id
_entity_poly.type
_entity_poly.pdbx_seq_one_letter_code
_entity_poly.pdbx_strand_id
1 'polypeptide(L)'
;MDDTTWQRLRAWTVSRCSKASYGKLKKYFRNNGNKAWSFETKDGFRLTTHAETPIIRHVTVRPGASPYDGNWTYWSTRKGTSFDVPNRVASLLKKQKGKCTFCGQYFTPEDIAEIDHIIPTSKGGKNDYKNLQLLHRHCHDTKTATDGSYETINISNTYTYVL
;
A
#
# COMPACT_ATOMS: atom_id res chain seq x y z
N MET A 1 -2.67 28.27 1.84
CA MET A 1 -3.70 28.31 0.79
C MET A 1 -3.30 29.43 -0.13
N ASP A 2 -3.19 29.17 -1.42
CA ASP A 2 -2.91 30.23 -2.41
C ASP A 2 -4.14 31.13 -2.62
N ASP A 3 -3.93 32.29 -3.22
CA ASP A 3 -4.96 33.32 -3.41
C ASP A 3 -6.10 32.83 -4.32
N THR A 4 -5.80 32.08 -5.38
CA THR A 4 -6.83 31.58 -6.30
C THR A 4 -7.76 30.58 -5.60
N THR A 5 -7.19 29.65 -4.83
CA THR A 5 -7.95 28.70 -4.00
C THR A 5 -8.81 29.44 -2.96
N TRP A 6 -8.26 30.48 -2.32
CA TRP A 6 -9.01 31.31 -1.38
C TRP A 6 -10.21 32.00 -2.04
N GLN A 7 -10.01 32.66 -3.19
CA GLN A 7 -11.09 33.34 -3.91
C GLN A 7 -12.21 32.38 -4.31
N ARG A 8 -11.84 31.19 -4.81
CA ARG A 8 -12.80 30.13 -5.17
C ARG A 8 -13.60 29.64 -3.98
N LEU A 9 -12.95 29.32 -2.85
CA LEU A 9 -13.63 28.85 -1.65
C LEU A 9 -14.49 29.94 -0.98
N ARG A 10 -14.06 31.20 -1.06
CA ARG A 10 -14.84 32.35 -0.62
C ARG A 10 -16.10 32.50 -1.48
N ALA A 11 -15.99 32.47 -2.80
CA ALA A 11 -17.13 32.54 -3.71
C ALA A 11 -18.11 31.37 -3.50
N TRP A 12 -17.58 30.16 -3.32
CA TRP A 12 -18.37 28.97 -2.97
C TRP A 12 -19.13 29.16 -1.65
N THR A 13 -18.49 29.72 -0.62
CA THR A 13 -19.17 30.01 0.66
C THR A 13 -20.32 31.01 0.48
N VAL A 14 -20.14 32.01 -0.39
CA VAL A 14 -21.20 32.98 -0.74
C VAL A 14 -22.35 32.29 -1.46
N SER A 15 -22.06 31.41 -2.42
CA SER A 15 -23.08 30.60 -3.10
C SER A 15 -23.89 29.74 -2.10
N ARG A 16 -23.23 29.12 -1.12
CA ARG A 16 -23.89 28.28 -0.10
C ARG A 16 -24.72 29.05 0.92
N CYS A 17 -24.32 30.28 1.23
CA CYS A 17 -24.94 31.07 2.28
C CYS A 17 -25.70 32.28 1.75
N SER A 18 -25.87 32.45 0.44
CA SER A 18 -26.58 33.55 -0.25
C SER A 18 -26.08 34.98 0.02
N LYS A 19 -25.04 35.18 0.86
CA LYS A 19 -24.48 36.51 1.16
C LYS A 19 -23.04 36.38 1.65
N ALA A 20 -22.16 37.28 1.21
CA ALA A 20 -20.84 37.44 1.78
C ALA A 20 -20.92 38.03 3.19
N SER A 21 -20.42 37.30 4.19
CA SER A 21 -20.32 37.76 5.57
C SER A 21 -19.22 37.03 6.31
N TYR A 22 -18.51 37.74 7.18
CA TYR A 22 -17.49 37.17 8.06
C TYR A 22 -18.06 36.03 8.93
N GLY A 23 -19.27 36.19 9.48
CA GLY A 23 -19.93 35.15 10.26
C GLY A 23 -20.27 33.88 9.46
N LYS A 24 -20.48 34.00 8.14
CA LYS A 24 -20.69 32.86 7.25
C LYS A 24 -19.37 32.18 6.90
N LEU A 25 -18.29 32.94 6.71
CA LEU A 25 -16.95 32.38 6.50
C LEU A 25 -16.47 31.60 7.73
N LYS A 26 -16.72 32.07 8.96
CA LYS A 26 -16.37 31.33 10.20
C LYS A 26 -16.99 29.93 10.30
N LYS A 27 -18.00 29.60 9.49
CA LYS A 27 -18.58 28.25 9.44
C LYS A 27 -17.70 27.23 8.73
N TYR A 28 -16.82 27.68 7.83
CA TYR A 28 -16.00 26.85 6.96
C TYR A 28 -14.50 27.16 7.07
N PHE A 29 -14.14 28.25 7.73
CA PHE A 29 -12.75 28.65 7.91
C PHE A 29 -12.45 28.82 9.40
N ARG A 30 -11.34 28.22 9.83
CA ARG A 30 -10.84 28.27 11.21
C ARG A 30 -9.42 28.82 11.26
N ASN A 31 -8.97 29.15 12.47
CA ASN A 31 -7.59 29.52 12.72
C ASN A 31 -6.82 28.27 13.17
N ASN A 32 -5.85 27.85 12.35
CA ASN A 32 -5.06 26.65 12.61
C ASN A 32 -3.59 27.07 12.82
N GLY A 33 -3.22 27.31 14.08
CA GLY A 33 -1.90 27.80 14.47
C GLY A 33 -1.59 29.17 13.87
N ASN A 34 -0.59 29.23 12.97
CA ASN A 34 -0.15 30.47 12.32
C ASN A 34 -0.99 30.86 11.09
N LYS A 35 -2.04 30.09 10.76
CA LYS A 35 -2.84 30.30 9.54
C LYS A 35 -4.25 30.76 9.91
N ALA A 36 -4.46 32.07 9.95
CA ALA A 36 -5.79 32.66 9.95
C ALA A 36 -6.45 32.34 8.59
N TRP A 37 -7.62 31.69 8.60
CA TRP A 37 -8.40 31.30 7.41
C TRP A 37 -8.03 29.98 6.72
N SER A 38 -7.83 28.91 7.50
CA SER A 38 -7.75 27.57 6.93
C SER A 38 -9.14 26.99 6.71
N PHE A 39 -9.42 26.50 5.50
CA PHE A 39 -10.68 25.82 5.21
C PHE A 39 -10.75 24.50 5.99
N GLU A 40 -11.85 24.28 6.70
CA GLU A 40 -12.06 23.11 7.54
C GLU A 40 -13.55 22.76 7.63
N THR A 41 -13.87 21.47 7.52
CA THR A 41 -15.24 20.98 7.70
C THR A 41 -15.60 20.91 9.19
N LYS A 42 -16.86 20.62 9.49
CA LYS A 42 -17.29 20.36 10.88
C LYS A 42 -16.68 19.08 11.44
N ASP A 43 -16.38 18.11 10.58
CA ASP A 43 -15.81 16.81 10.92
C ASP A 43 -14.26 16.85 11.08
N GLY A 44 -13.66 18.04 10.97
CA GLY A 44 -12.22 18.25 11.19
C GLY A 44 -11.35 18.04 9.95
N PHE A 45 -11.92 17.77 8.77
CA PHE A 45 -11.15 17.71 7.53
C PHE A 45 -10.72 19.11 7.13
N ARG A 46 -9.41 19.36 7.16
CA ARG A 46 -8.81 20.64 6.78
C ARG A 46 -8.11 20.57 5.44
N LEU A 47 -8.13 21.67 4.70
CA LEU A 47 -7.35 21.81 3.48
C LEU A 47 -5.85 21.87 3.84
N THR A 48 -5.09 20.88 3.39
CA THR A 48 -3.64 20.86 3.53
C THR A 48 -2.99 21.79 2.52
N THR A 49 -1.90 22.44 2.92
CA THR A 49 -1.09 23.26 2.02
C THR A 49 -0.02 22.42 1.35
N HIS A 50 0.44 22.79 0.16
CA HIS A 50 1.56 22.10 -0.49
C HIS A 50 2.79 21.93 0.41
N ALA A 51 3.09 22.92 1.27
CA ALA A 51 4.19 22.86 2.23
C ALA A 51 4.01 21.82 3.36
N GLU A 52 2.78 21.35 3.60
CA GLU A 52 2.48 20.29 4.58
C GLU A 52 2.62 18.89 3.97
N THR A 53 2.69 18.78 2.64
CA THR A 53 2.97 17.51 1.96
C THR A 53 4.47 17.24 2.07
N PRO A 54 4.89 16.15 2.73
CA PRO A 54 6.31 15.84 2.86
C PRO A 54 6.92 15.52 1.48
N ILE A 55 8.10 16.07 1.23
CA ILE A 55 8.89 15.72 0.04
C ILE A 55 9.57 14.38 0.29
N ILE A 56 8.92 13.30 -0.14
CA ILE A 56 9.49 11.94 -0.07
C ILE A 56 10.41 11.76 -1.27
N ARG A 57 11.73 11.65 -1.02
CA ARG A 57 12.70 11.43 -2.10
C ARG A 57 12.70 9.96 -2.51
N HIS A 58 12.53 9.73 -3.80
CA HIS A 58 12.66 8.40 -4.39
C HIS A 58 14.12 8.11 -4.75
N VAL A 59 14.51 6.84 -4.68
CA VAL A 59 15.84 6.41 -5.12
C VAL A 59 15.87 6.47 -6.65
N THR A 60 16.82 7.20 -7.23
CA THR A 60 16.98 7.32 -8.69
C THR A 60 17.48 6.02 -9.31
N VAL A 61 17.14 5.79 -10.58
CA VAL A 61 17.66 4.65 -11.36
C VAL A 61 19.15 4.86 -11.59
N ARG A 62 19.96 3.81 -11.44
CA ARG A 62 21.38 3.86 -11.74
C ARG A 62 21.58 4.34 -13.20
N PRO A 63 22.51 5.27 -13.47
CA PRO A 63 22.82 5.66 -14.83
C PRO A 63 23.14 4.43 -15.70
N GLY A 64 22.60 4.39 -16.91
CA GLY A 64 22.81 3.29 -17.86
C GLY A 64 22.04 2.00 -17.56
N ALA A 65 21.30 1.90 -16.45
CA ALA A 65 20.47 0.73 -16.19
C ALA A 65 19.21 0.76 -17.07
N SER A 66 18.88 -0.38 -17.66
CA SER A 66 17.67 -0.61 -18.45
C SER A 66 16.95 -1.86 -17.95
N PRO A 67 15.61 -1.93 -17.87
CA PRO A 67 14.90 -3.17 -17.52
C PRO A 67 15.31 -4.39 -18.35
N TYR A 68 15.89 -4.15 -19.53
CA TYR A 68 16.35 -5.16 -20.49
C TYR A 68 17.87 -5.36 -20.51
N ASP A 69 18.62 -4.81 -19.54
CA ASP A 69 20.09 -4.94 -19.45
C ASP A 69 20.57 -6.30 -18.91
N GLY A 70 19.65 -7.22 -18.60
CA GLY A 70 19.95 -8.54 -18.04
C GLY A 70 20.28 -8.53 -16.54
N ASN A 71 20.27 -7.37 -15.88
CA ASN A 71 20.51 -7.25 -14.44
C ASN A 71 19.23 -7.51 -13.64
N TRP A 72 18.69 -8.72 -13.77
CA TRP A 72 17.43 -9.13 -13.14
C TRP A 72 17.44 -8.91 -11.63
N THR A 73 18.54 -9.26 -10.95
CA THR A 73 18.68 -9.06 -9.51
C THR A 73 18.47 -7.61 -9.08
N TYR A 74 19.03 -6.65 -9.83
CA TYR A 74 18.85 -5.24 -9.54
C TYR A 74 17.39 -4.83 -9.74
N TRP A 75 16.77 -5.16 -10.87
CA TRP A 75 15.38 -4.76 -11.14
C TRP A 75 14.39 -5.39 -10.17
N SER A 76 14.54 -6.67 -9.85
CA SER A 76 13.69 -7.37 -8.89
C SER A 76 13.81 -6.79 -7.48
N THR A 77 15.03 -6.52 -7.01
CA THR A 77 15.22 -5.95 -5.66
C THR A 77 14.82 -4.48 -5.59
N ARG A 78 15.05 -3.72 -6.67
CA ARG A 78 14.67 -2.32 -6.81
C ARG A 78 13.16 -2.11 -6.76
N LYS A 79 12.35 -3.07 -7.21
CA LYS A 79 10.88 -3.05 -7.03
C LYS A 79 10.51 -2.71 -5.59
N GLY A 80 11.26 -3.21 -4.60
CA GLY A 80 11.07 -2.92 -3.18
C GLY A 80 11.36 -1.48 -2.74
N THR A 81 11.87 -0.61 -3.61
CA THR A 81 12.12 0.82 -3.33
C THR A 81 10.97 1.72 -3.78
N SER A 82 9.96 1.15 -4.45
CA SER A 82 8.80 1.90 -4.92
C SER A 82 7.89 2.30 -3.75
N PHE A 83 7.22 3.44 -3.86
CA PHE A 83 6.43 4.01 -2.75
C PHE A 83 5.16 3.19 -2.45
N ASP A 84 4.65 2.50 -3.45
CA ASP A 84 3.44 1.67 -3.41
C ASP A 84 3.73 0.25 -2.92
N VAL A 85 5.00 -0.11 -2.72
CA VAL A 85 5.40 -1.44 -2.24
C VAL A 85 5.46 -1.45 -0.71
N PRO A 86 4.69 -2.31 -0.03
CA PRO A 86 4.73 -2.40 1.43
C PRO A 86 6.12 -2.81 1.95
N ASN A 87 6.52 -2.26 3.10
CA ASN A 87 7.82 -2.56 3.74
C ASN A 87 8.10 -4.06 3.92
N ARG A 88 7.05 -4.86 4.16
CA ARG A 88 7.16 -6.32 4.31
C ARG A 88 7.56 -6.99 2.99
N VAL A 89 6.95 -6.57 1.87
CA VAL A 89 7.30 -7.03 0.53
C VAL A 89 8.73 -6.61 0.18
N ALA A 90 9.08 -5.34 0.41
CA ALA A 90 10.44 -4.84 0.18
C ALA A 90 11.51 -5.63 0.96
N SER A 91 11.23 -5.95 2.23
CA SER A 91 12.12 -6.75 3.08
C SER A 91 12.28 -8.18 2.55
N LEU A 92 11.20 -8.82 2.08
CA LEU A 92 11.24 -10.16 1.51
C LEU A 92 11.93 -10.19 0.14
N LEU A 93 11.70 -9.21 -0.73
CA LEU A 93 12.44 -9.06 -2.00
C LEU A 93 13.94 -9.01 -1.74
N LYS A 94 14.39 -8.22 -0.76
CA LYS A 94 15.80 -8.15 -0.38
C LYS A 94 16.31 -9.49 0.17
N LYS A 95 15.59 -10.10 1.11
CA LYS A 95 15.93 -11.41 1.72
C LYS A 95 16.06 -12.51 0.67
N GLN A 96 15.15 -12.54 -0.31
CA GLN A 96 15.08 -13.54 -1.37
C GLN A 96 15.90 -13.19 -2.62
N LYS A 97 16.68 -12.10 -2.58
CA LYS A 97 17.47 -11.61 -3.72
C LYS A 97 16.62 -11.41 -4.99
N GLY A 98 15.39 -10.97 -4.80
CA GLY A 98 14.44 -10.71 -5.88
C GLY A 98 13.86 -11.94 -6.56
N LYS A 99 14.00 -13.14 -5.97
CA LYS A 99 13.49 -14.38 -6.54
C LYS A 99 12.24 -14.90 -5.84
N CYS A 100 11.31 -15.45 -6.60
CA CYS A 100 10.23 -16.28 -6.10
C CYS A 100 10.81 -17.58 -5.52
N THR A 101 10.47 -17.92 -4.28
CA THR A 101 10.96 -19.14 -3.62
C THR A 101 10.33 -20.43 -4.14
N PHE A 102 9.22 -20.32 -4.89
CA PHE A 102 8.55 -21.48 -5.49
C PHE A 102 9.11 -21.83 -6.88
N CYS A 103 9.13 -20.89 -7.83
CA CYS A 103 9.61 -21.16 -9.19
C CYS A 103 11.08 -20.79 -9.42
N GLY A 104 11.74 -20.11 -8.48
CA GLY A 104 13.15 -19.70 -8.59
C GLY A 104 13.42 -18.52 -9.54
N GLN A 105 12.40 -18.04 -10.25
CA GLN A 105 12.51 -16.92 -11.18
C GLN A 105 12.53 -15.56 -10.47
N TYR A 106 13.10 -14.57 -11.15
CA TYR A 106 13.16 -13.19 -10.70
C TYR A 106 11.80 -12.50 -10.84
N PHE A 107 11.45 -11.64 -9.89
CA PHE A 107 10.30 -10.75 -10.02
C PHE A 107 10.61 -9.63 -11.00
N THR A 108 9.75 -9.42 -11.99
CA THR A 108 9.77 -8.26 -12.87
C THR A 108 9.05 -7.06 -12.25
N PRO A 109 9.28 -5.84 -12.76
CA PRO A 109 8.51 -4.67 -12.36
C PRO A 109 7.00 -4.85 -12.52
N GLU A 110 6.55 -5.65 -13.48
CA GLU A 110 5.15 -5.91 -13.81
C GLU A 110 4.52 -7.03 -12.96
N ASP A 111 5.33 -7.92 -12.37
CA ASP A 111 4.82 -9.05 -11.61
C ASP A 111 4.05 -8.63 -10.35
N ILE A 112 2.97 -9.37 -10.06
CA ILE A 112 2.26 -9.30 -8.79
C ILE A 112 2.95 -10.23 -7.80
N ALA A 113 3.52 -9.65 -6.75
CA ALA A 113 4.21 -10.37 -5.69
C ALA A 113 3.32 -10.47 -4.44
N GLU A 114 3.10 -11.69 -3.98
CA GLU A 114 2.22 -12.00 -2.84
C GLU A 114 3.03 -12.62 -1.70
N ILE A 115 2.67 -12.24 -0.48
CA ILE A 115 3.28 -12.78 0.73
C ILE A 115 2.54 -14.06 1.10
N ASP A 116 3.32 -15.12 1.30
CA ASP A 116 2.84 -16.45 1.65
C ASP A 116 3.58 -16.99 2.88
N HIS A 117 2.96 -17.93 3.59
CA HIS A 117 3.59 -18.66 4.69
C HIS A 117 4.20 -19.97 4.19
N ILE A 118 5.49 -20.19 4.46
CA ILE A 118 6.22 -21.42 4.13
C ILE A 118 5.51 -22.63 4.72
N ILE A 119 5.23 -22.58 6.03
CA ILE A 119 4.31 -23.49 6.71
C ILE A 119 2.96 -22.76 6.77
N PRO A 120 1.89 -23.30 6.17
CA PRO A 120 0.56 -22.70 6.23
C PRO A 120 0.11 -22.44 7.66
N THR A 121 -0.63 -21.36 7.89
CA THR A 121 -1.19 -21.03 9.21
C THR A 121 -2.10 -22.14 9.74
N SER A 122 -2.87 -22.79 8.86
CA SER A 122 -3.70 -23.97 9.19
C SER A 122 -2.88 -25.16 9.69
N LYS A 123 -1.61 -25.26 9.31
CA LYS A 123 -0.65 -26.28 9.78
C LYS A 123 0.23 -25.79 10.94
N GLY A 124 -0.19 -24.74 11.64
CA GLY A 124 0.53 -24.18 12.79
C GLY A 124 1.65 -23.20 12.43
N GLY A 125 1.71 -22.75 11.18
CA GLY A 125 2.67 -21.74 10.73
C GLY A 125 2.50 -20.39 11.41
N LYS A 126 3.61 -19.81 11.89
CA LYS A 126 3.62 -18.50 12.56
C LYS A 126 3.70 -17.35 11.55
N ASN A 127 3.16 -16.20 11.91
CA ASN A 127 3.24 -14.98 11.10
C ASN A 127 4.52 -14.18 11.40
N ASP A 128 5.68 -14.81 11.24
CA ASP A 128 6.99 -14.18 11.47
C ASP A 128 7.85 -14.20 10.19
N TYR A 129 8.82 -13.29 10.10
CA TYR A 129 9.66 -13.17 8.90
C TYR A 129 10.48 -14.43 8.57
N LYS A 130 10.62 -15.40 9.48
CA LYS A 130 11.30 -16.67 9.20
C LYS A 130 10.38 -17.59 8.40
N ASN A 131 9.09 -17.58 8.70
CA ASN A 131 8.05 -18.35 8.03
C ASN A 131 7.41 -17.62 6.83
N LEU A 132 7.68 -16.33 6.62
CA LEU A 132 7.18 -15.61 5.44
C LEU A 132 8.12 -15.75 4.23
N GLN A 133 7.49 -15.91 3.07
CA GLN A 133 8.10 -15.88 1.75
C GLN A 133 7.27 -15.04 0.77
N LEU A 134 7.87 -14.65 -0.35
CA LEU A 134 7.26 -13.87 -1.40
C LEU A 134 7.22 -14.70 -2.68
N LEU A 135 6.03 -14.81 -3.28
CA LEU A 135 5.74 -15.63 -4.45
C LEU A 135 5.12 -14.79 -5.57
N HIS A 136 5.25 -15.23 -6.82
CA HIS A 136 4.37 -14.74 -7.88
C HIS A 136 2.93 -15.18 -7.55
N ARG A 137 1.94 -14.38 -7.95
CA ARG A 137 0.52 -14.72 -7.75
C ARG A 137 0.18 -16.15 -8.20
N HIS A 138 0.55 -16.53 -9.42
CA HIS A 138 0.29 -17.88 -9.92
C HIS A 138 1.03 -18.98 -9.12
N CYS A 139 2.22 -18.68 -8.58
CA CYS A 139 2.98 -19.61 -7.73
C CYS A 139 2.30 -19.80 -6.39
N HIS A 140 1.75 -18.72 -5.83
CA HIS A 140 0.99 -18.77 -4.59
C HIS A 140 -0.27 -19.61 -4.74
N ASP A 141 -1.02 -19.43 -5.83
CA ASP A 141 -2.19 -20.26 -6.15
C ASP A 141 -1.81 -21.75 -6.25
N THR A 142 -0.73 -22.06 -6.96
CA THR A 142 -0.23 -23.44 -7.13
C THR A 142 0.23 -24.05 -5.80
N LYS A 143 0.96 -23.29 -4.98
CA LYS A 143 1.41 -23.75 -3.66
C LYS A 143 0.22 -24.03 -2.75
N THR A 144 -0.73 -23.09 -2.66
CA THR A 144 -1.91 -23.20 -1.79
C THR A 144 -2.73 -24.44 -2.15
N ALA A 145 -2.84 -24.77 -3.44
CA ALA A 145 -3.51 -26.00 -3.89
C ALA A 145 -2.81 -27.31 -3.48
N THR A 146 -1.52 -27.27 -3.13
CA THR A 146 -0.69 -28.47 -2.92
C THR A 146 -0.11 -28.61 -1.50
N ASP A 147 -0.12 -27.54 -0.70
CA ASP A 147 0.46 -27.53 0.65
C ASP A 147 -0.50 -28.00 1.77
N GLY A 148 -1.73 -28.36 1.39
CA GLY A 148 -2.79 -28.83 2.28
C GLY A 148 -3.34 -27.74 3.19
N SER A 149 -3.18 -26.47 2.82
CA SER A 149 -3.79 -25.32 3.50
C SER A 149 -5.32 -25.45 3.69
N TYR A 150 -6.01 -26.16 2.78
CA TYR A 150 -7.46 -26.42 2.84
C TYR A 150 -7.88 -27.62 3.72
N GLU A 151 -6.94 -28.46 4.18
CA GLU A 151 -7.27 -29.73 4.85
C GLU A 151 -7.97 -29.53 6.21
N THR A 152 -7.78 -28.37 6.86
CA THR A 152 -8.39 -28.07 8.16
C THR A 152 -9.88 -27.68 8.09
N ILE A 153 -10.43 -27.41 6.90
CA ILE A 153 -11.84 -27.03 6.74
C ILE A 153 -12.77 -28.26 6.73
N ASN A 154 -12.24 -29.47 6.52
CA ASN A 154 -13.04 -30.69 6.33
C ASN A 154 -13.17 -31.62 7.56
N ILE A 155 -12.68 -31.24 8.74
CA ILE A 155 -12.81 -32.07 9.95
C ILE A 155 -13.98 -31.57 10.82
N SER A 156 -15.21 -31.65 10.30
CA SER A 156 -16.40 -31.63 11.16
C SER A 156 -17.67 -32.22 10.51
N ASN A 157 -17.57 -33.06 9.47
CA ASN A 157 -18.78 -33.60 8.82
C ASN A 157 -18.65 -35.03 8.28
N THR A 158 -18.09 -35.94 9.07
CA THR A 158 -18.32 -37.39 8.86
C THR A 158 -19.07 -37.94 10.07
N TYR A 159 -20.40 -37.87 10.02
CA TYR A 159 -21.24 -38.73 10.83
C TYR A 159 -20.96 -40.18 10.43
N THR A 160 -20.41 -40.92 11.37
CA THR A 160 -20.29 -42.37 11.34
C THR A 160 -21.68 -42.99 11.26
N TYR A 161 -22.05 -43.59 10.12
CA TYR A 161 -23.04 -44.65 10.11
C TYR A 161 -22.31 -45.94 10.45
N VAL A 162 -22.50 -46.39 11.70
CA VAL A 162 -22.14 -47.75 12.13
C VAL A 162 -23.32 -48.65 11.75
N LEU A 163 -23.02 -49.75 11.06
CA LEU A 163 -23.97 -50.83 10.74
C LEU A 163 -24.46 -51.53 12.02
#